data_AF-A0A3B9L7N6-F1
#
_entry.id   AF-A0A3B9L7N6-F1
#
_cell.length_a   1.000
_cell.length_b   1.000
_cell.length_c   1.000
_cell.angle_alpha   90.00
_cell.angle_beta   90.00
_cell.angle_gamma   90.00
#
_symmetry.space_group_name_H-M   'P 1'
#
loop_
_entity.id
_entity.type
_entity.pdbx_description
1 polymer ?
#
loop_
_entity_poly.entity_id
_entity_poly.type
_entity_poly.pdbx_seq_one_letter_code
_entity_poly.pdbx_strand_id
1 'polypeptide(L)'
;GMALVGRLLEAQGFRVGIIAQPDWQNASAFKALGKPNLYFGITAGNMDSMVNRYTADRKIRSDDAYTPDAAPNKRPDRAVIVYSQRCREAYSDVPLVIGSIEASLRRIAHYDYWSDKVRRSVLVDSKADVLIFGNAERALVELTHRIAKGEKVSEIQDIRGTAFLRKNIPEGWSEIESTRLDRPGVIEQPIDLYEMKMGKSDASCATDSSQSSLPEGAKTIEFIRKPKADRAKQVVRLPAYEVVSQDPVMYAHASRVLHLEANPGNARALVQR
;
A
#
# COMPACT_ATOMS: atom_id res chain seq x y z
N GLY A 1 -19.71 -2.28 6.68
CA GLY A 1 -18.37 -2.88 6.63
C GLY A 1 -18.17 -3.97 7.66
N MET A 2 -18.01 -3.62 8.94
CA MET A 2 -17.50 -4.58 9.94
C MET A 2 -18.45 -5.73 10.30
N ALA A 3 -19.77 -5.51 10.25
CA ALA A 3 -20.72 -6.62 10.40
C ALA A 3 -20.51 -7.71 9.32
N LEU A 4 -20.19 -7.30 8.09
CA LEU A 4 -19.93 -8.21 6.97
C LEU A 4 -18.60 -8.95 7.16
N VAL A 5 -17.56 -8.24 7.61
CA VAL A 5 -16.27 -8.85 7.99
C VAL A 5 -16.44 -9.86 9.14
N GLY A 6 -17.24 -9.52 10.15
CA GLY A 6 -17.56 -10.44 11.24
C GLY A 6 -18.24 -11.71 10.73
N ARG A 7 -19.29 -11.57 9.92
CA ARG A 7 -19.99 -12.71 9.30
C ARG A 7 -19.09 -13.55 8.39
N LEU A 8 -18.19 -12.92 7.64
CA LEU A 8 -17.21 -13.61 6.80
C LEU A 8 -16.30 -14.51 7.65
N LEU A 9 -15.75 -13.98 8.74
CA LEU A 9 -14.89 -14.74 9.64
C LEU A 9 -15.66 -15.82 10.43
N GLU A 10 -16.91 -15.55 10.84
CA GLU A 10 -17.79 -16.57 11.41
C GLU A 10 -18.05 -17.71 10.43
N ALA A 11 -18.28 -17.42 9.15
CA ALA A 11 -18.44 -18.42 8.10
C ALA A 11 -17.17 -19.24 7.85
N GLN A 12 -15.99 -18.75 8.27
CA GLN A 12 -14.74 -19.50 8.27
C GLN A 12 -14.52 -20.31 9.56
N GLY A 13 -15.47 -20.30 10.49
CA GLY A 13 -15.41 -21.04 11.76
C GLY A 13 -14.77 -20.26 12.92
N PHE A 14 -14.48 -18.97 12.76
CA PHE A 14 -13.91 -18.15 13.83
C PHE A 14 -14.98 -17.53 14.72
N ARG A 15 -14.64 -17.33 16.00
CA ARG A 15 -15.47 -16.53 16.93
C ARG A 15 -15.02 -15.08 16.86
N VAL A 16 -15.94 -14.18 16.54
CA VAL A 16 -15.64 -12.75 16.37
C VAL A 16 -16.37 -11.93 17.43
N GLY A 17 -15.63 -11.10 18.15
CA GLY A 17 -16.18 -10.07 19.02
C GLY A 17 -16.08 -8.69 18.36
N ILE A 18 -17.14 -7.89 18.40
CA ILE A 18 -17.13 -6.51 17.88
C ILE A 18 -17.33 -5.54 19.02
N ILE A 19 -16.35 -4.65 19.23
CA ILE A 19 -16.48 -3.50 20.13
C ILE A 19 -16.74 -2.27 19.25
N ALA A 20 -18.01 -1.88 19.14
CA ALA A 20 -18.42 -0.77 18.29
C ALA A 20 -18.26 0.57 19.03
N GLN A 21 -17.46 1.47 18.46
CA GLN A 21 -17.22 2.82 19.01
C GLN A 21 -16.86 2.82 20.51
N PRO A 22 -15.82 2.06 20.92
CA PRO A 22 -15.39 2.06 22.31
C PRO A 22 -14.99 3.47 22.76
N ASP A 23 -15.21 3.77 24.04
CA ASP A 23 -14.63 4.95 24.65
C ASP A 23 -13.10 4.85 24.59
N TRP A 24 -12.48 5.78 23.88
CA TRP A 24 -11.03 5.83 23.66
C TRP A 24 -10.28 6.62 24.73
N GLN A 25 -10.98 7.16 25.73
CA GLN A 25 -10.34 7.82 26.85
C GLN A 25 -9.70 6.81 27.81
N ASN A 26 -10.17 5.56 27.83
CA ASN A 26 -9.69 4.49 28.71
C ASN A 26 -9.54 3.14 27.99
N ALA A 27 -8.44 2.42 28.25
CA ALA A 27 -8.22 1.08 27.72
C ALA A 27 -9.20 0.01 28.26
N SER A 28 -9.92 0.28 29.35
CA SER A 28 -10.93 -0.64 29.91
C SER A 28 -12.03 -1.00 28.89
N ALA A 29 -12.45 -0.05 28.04
CA ALA A 29 -13.43 -0.30 26.99
C ALA A 29 -12.97 -1.38 25.98
N PHE A 30 -11.65 -1.49 25.75
CA PHE A 30 -11.05 -2.47 24.86
C PHE A 30 -10.84 -3.84 25.51
N LYS A 31 -11.08 -3.95 26.83
CA LYS A 31 -11.04 -5.21 27.59
C LYS A 31 -12.41 -5.86 27.75
N ALA A 32 -13.49 -5.22 27.27
CA ALA A 32 -14.87 -5.65 27.48
C ALA A 32 -15.15 -7.12 27.08
N LEU A 33 -14.49 -7.60 26.02
CA LEU A 33 -14.66 -8.98 25.51
C LEU A 33 -13.52 -9.92 25.92
N GLY A 34 -12.59 -9.46 26.78
CA GLY A 34 -11.39 -10.19 27.15
C GLY A 34 -10.29 -10.14 26.09
N LYS A 35 -9.26 -10.96 26.29
CA LYS A 35 -8.11 -11.08 25.38
C LYS A 35 -8.49 -11.95 24.17
N PRO A 36 -8.32 -11.47 22.93
CA PRO A 36 -8.59 -12.30 21.76
C PRO A 36 -7.53 -13.40 21.61
N ASN A 37 -7.94 -14.55 21.06
CA ASN A 37 -7.04 -15.69 20.84
C ASN A 37 -6.09 -15.49 19.66
N LEU A 38 -6.49 -14.68 18.65
CA LEU A 38 -5.73 -14.51 17.41
C LEU A 38 -5.11 -13.12 17.31
N TYR A 39 -5.93 -12.07 17.21
CA TYR A 39 -5.47 -10.69 17.03
C TYR A 39 -6.61 -9.69 17.31
N PHE A 40 -6.26 -8.41 17.45
CA PHE A 40 -7.22 -7.31 17.36
C PHE A 40 -7.31 -6.80 15.92
N GLY A 41 -8.52 -6.83 15.35
CA GLY A 41 -8.83 -6.19 14.07
C GLY A 41 -9.35 -4.77 14.29
N ILE A 42 -8.66 -3.76 13.75
CA ILE A 42 -8.96 -2.35 14.00
C ILE A 42 -9.34 -1.62 12.72
N THR A 43 -10.37 -0.81 12.81
CA THR A 43 -10.97 -0.06 11.69
C THR A 43 -11.44 1.30 12.16
N ALA A 44 -11.45 2.28 11.25
CA ALA A 44 -12.13 3.55 11.48
C ALA A 44 -13.62 3.50 11.13
N GLY A 45 -14.14 2.36 10.67
CA GLY A 45 -15.51 2.21 10.20
C GLY A 45 -15.61 2.28 8.67
N ASN A 46 -16.77 2.71 8.16
CA ASN A 46 -17.03 2.78 6.72
C ASN A 46 -16.43 4.03 6.04
N MET A 47 -16.03 5.03 6.83
CA MET A 47 -15.47 6.29 6.33
C MET A 47 -14.31 6.73 7.23
N ASP A 48 -13.40 7.53 6.67
CA ASP A 48 -12.29 8.14 7.41
C ASP A 48 -12.80 8.96 8.60
N SER A 49 -12.18 8.79 9.77
CA SER A 49 -12.62 9.43 11.01
C SER A 49 -12.64 10.96 10.94
N MET A 50 -11.66 11.56 10.25
CA MET A 50 -11.59 13.01 10.10
C MET A 50 -12.66 13.50 9.12
N VAL A 51 -12.79 12.81 7.97
CA VAL A 51 -13.81 13.14 6.96
C VAL A 51 -15.21 13.01 7.52
N ASN A 52 -15.45 12.15 8.52
CA ASN A 52 -16.75 12.01 9.17
C ASN A 52 -17.03 13.18 10.14
N ARG A 53 -16.01 13.56 10.92
CA ARG A 53 -16.16 14.59 11.96
C ARG A 53 -16.11 16.01 11.43
N TYR A 54 -15.43 16.25 10.31
CA TYR A 54 -15.18 17.60 9.79
C TYR A 54 -15.65 17.79 8.34
N THR A 55 -16.20 18.97 8.06
CA THR A 55 -16.46 19.44 6.69
C THR A 55 -15.15 19.75 5.96
N ALA A 56 -15.22 19.96 4.64
CA ALA A 56 -14.05 20.40 3.85
C ALA A 56 -13.45 21.70 4.40
N ASP A 57 -14.29 22.62 4.90
CA ASP A 57 -13.86 23.87 5.55
C ASP A 57 -13.38 23.67 7.00
N ARG A 58 -13.12 22.43 7.43
CA ARG A 58 -12.65 22.08 8.78
C ARG A 58 -13.63 22.44 9.91
N LYS A 59 -14.92 22.61 9.62
CA LYS A 59 -15.96 22.79 10.64
C LYS A 59 -16.41 21.43 11.18
N ILE A 60 -16.64 21.34 12.49
CA ILE A 60 -17.16 20.12 13.12
C ILE A 60 -18.60 19.89 12.65
N ARG A 61 -18.91 18.67 12.19
CA ARG A 61 -20.28 18.27 11.87
C ARG A 61 -21.09 18.06 13.14
N SER A 62 -22.37 18.39 13.06
CA SER A 62 -23.36 18.16 14.12
C SER A 62 -23.77 16.69 14.23
N ASP A 63 -23.52 15.89 13.20
CA ASP A 63 -23.99 14.52 13.06
C ASP A 63 -22.91 13.58 12.48
N ASP A 64 -23.07 12.28 12.75
CA ASP A 64 -22.27 11.20 12.18
C ASP A 64 -23.19 10.12 11.60
N ALA A 65 -23.27 10.05 10.27
CA ALA A 65 -24.15 9.12 9.55
C ALA A 65 -23.88 7.62 9.82
N TYR A 66 -22.74 7.28 10.42
CA TYR A 66 -22.33 5.91 10.75
C TYR A 66 -22.37 5.62 12.25
N THR A 67 -22.93 6.53 13.05
CA THR A 67 -23.16 6.37 14.48
C THR A 67 -24.66 6.16 14.73
N PRO A 68 -25.04 5.30 15.70
CA PRO A 68 -26.44 5.21 16.15
C PRO A 68 -27.02 6.59 16.47
N ASP A 69 -28.26 6.83 16.03
CA ASP A 69 -28.99 8.10 16.20
C ASP A 69 -28.26 9.33 15.61
N ALA A 70 -27.33 9.10 14.68
CA ALA A 70 -26.46 10.11 14.10
C ALA A 70 -25.64 10.91 15.14
N ALA A 71 -25.41 10.35 16.33
CA ALA A 71 -24.78 11.07 17.43
C ALA A 71 -23.36 11.55 17.07
N PRO A 72 -23.01 12.82 17.31
CA PRO A 72 -21.67 13.34 17.02
C PRO A 72 -20.66 12.86 18.06
N ASN A 73 -19.36 12.98 17.73
CA ASN A 73 -18.25 12.78 18.67
C ASN A 73 -18.20 11.39 19.34
N LYS A 74 -18.60 10.33 18.62
CA LYS A 74 -18.49 8.92 19.09
C LYS A 74 -17.28 8.18 18.52
N ARG A 75 -16.39 8.88 17.82
CA ARG A 75 -15.13 8.34 17.28
C ARG A 75 -14.02 9.38 17.45
N PRO A 76 -12.80 8.98 17.82
CA PRO A 76 -11.68 9.91 17.87
C PRO A 76 -11.20 10.28 16.47
N ASP A 77 -10.54 11.42 16.39
CA ASP A 77 -9.72 11.80 15.24
C ASP A 77 -8.60 10.76 15.04
N ARG A 78 -8.39 10.37 13.78
CA ARG A 78 -7.43 9.34 13.40
C ARG A 78 -7.67 8.01 14.13
N ALA A 79 -8.90 7.54 14.09
CA ALA A 79 -9.39 6.46 14.94
C ALA A 79 -8.51 5.19 14.91
N VAL A 80 -7.97 4.83 13.74
CA VAL A 80 -7.08 3.66 13.62
C VAL A 80 -5.88 3.76 14.56
N ILE A 81 -5.25 4.94 14.66
CA ILE A 81 -4.07 5.16 15.51
C ILE A 81 -4.48 5.05 16.98
N VAL A 82 -5.52 5.78 17.38
CA VAL A 82 -5.98 5.84 18.77
C VAL A 82 -6.42 4.46 19.25
N TYR A 83 -7.24 3.76 18.47
CA TYR A 83 -7.70 2.41 18.81
C TYR A 83 -6.54 1.41 18.86
N SER A 84 -5.56 1.50 17.96
CA SER A 84 -4.36 0.63 18.02
C SER A 84 -3.58 0.82 19.31
N GLN A 85 -3.38 2.07 19.73
CA GLN A 85 -2.69 2.38 20.99
C GLN A 85 -3.46 1.86 22.20
N ARG A 86 -4.79 2.00 22.22
CA ARG A 86 -5.63 1.46 23.31
C ARG A 86 -5.68 -0.06 23.35
N CYS A 87 -5.74 -0.72 22.20
CA CYS A 87 -5.61 -2.19 22.13
C CYS A 87 -4.24 -2.64 22.67
N ARG A 88 -3.16 -1.93 22.33
CA ARG A 88 -1.81 -2.24 22.84
C ARG A 88 -1.67 -2.00 24.34
N GLU A 89 -2.32 -0.96 24.87
CA GLU A 89 -2.41 -0.71 26.32
C GLU A 89 -3.23 -1.78 27.04
N ALA A 90 -4.30 -2.27 26.41
CA ALA A 90 -5.15 -3.32 26.97
C ALA A 90 -4.43 -4.68 27.02
N TYR A 91 -3.80 -5.08 25.92
CA TYR A 91 -3.03 -6.30 25.79
C TYR A 91 -1.83 -6.09 24.85
N SER A 92 -0.64 -5.97 25.43
CA SER A 92 0.57 -5.60 24.70
C SER A 92 1.09 -6.69 23.77
N ASP A 93 0.81 -7.95 24.07
CA ASP A 93 1.34 -9.12 23.37
C ASP A 93 0.44 -9.64 22.23
N VAL A 94 -0.76 -9.06 22.07
CA VAL A 94 -1.71 -9.45 21.03
C VAL A 94 -1.33 -8.78 19.69
N PRO A 95 -1.31 -9.52 18.57
CA PRO A 95 -1.13 -8.94 17.25
C PRO A 95 -2.19 -7.89 16.90
N LEU A 96 -1.79 -6.81 16.25
CA LEU A 96 -2.68 -5.75 15.77
C LEU A 96 -2.76 -5.78 14.24
N VAL A 97 -3.96 -6.04 13.73
CA VAL A 97 -4.29 -6.02 12.30
C VAL A 97 -5.13 -4.78 12.03
N ILE A 98 -4.63 -3.85 11.23
CA ILE A 98 -5.35 -2.63 10.87
C ILE A 98 -5.88 -2.72 9.43
N GLY A 99 -7.02 -2.10 9.17
CA GLY A 99 -7.60 -2.03 7.83
C GLY A 99 -8.54 -0.84 7.70
N SER A 100 -9.46 -0.91 6.73
CA SER A 100 -10.39 0.15 6.29
C SER A 100 -9.79 1.20 5.36
N ILE A 101 -10.64 2.08 4.85
CA ILE A 101 -10.28 3.19 3.98
C ILE A 101 -9.20 4.06 4.63
N GLU A 102 -9.34 4.35 5.93
CA GLU A 102 -8.40 5.19 6.66
C GLU A 102 -6.98 4.60 6.71
N ALA A 103 -6.84 3.31 7.01
CA ALA A 103 -5.52 2.67 7.00
C ALA A 103 -5.00 2.52 5.56
N SER A 104 -5.85 2.07 4.64
CA SER A 104 -5.48 1.79 3.25
C SER A 104 -4.88 3.00 2.54
N LEU A 105 -5.48 4.17 2.69
CA LEU A 105 -4.98 5.41 2.05
C LEU A 105 -3.69 5.93 2.69
N ARG A 106 -3.42 5.55 3.95
CA ARG A 106 -2.28 6.01 4.74
C ARG A 106 -1.16 4.97 4.87
N ARG A 107 -1.14 3.97 3.99
CA ARG A 107 -0.19 2.84 4.02
C ARG A 107 1.26 3.21 3.70
N ILE A 108 1.47 4.31 2.98
CA ILE A 108 2.77 4.93 2.72
C ILE A 108 2.76 6.40 3.22
N ALA A 109 3.85 7.12 3.00
CA ALA A 109 3.88 8.56 3.21
C ALA A 109 2.75 9.23 2.43
N HIS A 110 1.96 10.04 3.12
CA HIS A 110 0.74 10.63 2.58
C HIS A 110 0.60 12.07 3.05
N TYR A 111 0.07 12.91 2.18
CA TYR A 111 -0.31 14.26 2.55
C TYR A 111 -1.58 14.22 3.40
N ASP A 112 -1.49 14.83 4.57
CA ASP A 112 -2.59 14.95 5.50
C ASP A 112 -3.18 16.37 5.41
N TYR A 113 -4.33 16.48 4.77
CA TYR A 113 -5.04 17.75 4.56
C TYR A 113 -5.36 18.49 5.88
N TRP A 114 -5.60 17.76 6.96
CA TRP A 114 -6.02 18.33 8.24
C TRP A 114 -4.89 19.07 8.96
N SER A 115 -3.67 18.55 8.90
CA SER A 115 -2.48 19.16 9.49
C SER A 115 -1.59 19.90 8.49
N ASP A 116 -1.95 19.87 7.19
CA ASP A 116 -1.21 20.46 6.08
C ASP A 116 0.25 19.99 6.02
N LYS A 117 0.46 18.68 6.22
CA LYS A 117 1.80 18.07 6.30
C LYS A 117 1.81 16.70 5.65
N VAL A 118 2.95 16.31 5.09
CA VAL A 118 3.21 14.91 4.72
C VAL A 118 3.52 14.13 6.00
N ARG A 119 2.73 13.09 6.26
CA ARG A 119 2.92 12.17 7.38
C ARG A 119 3.53 10.86 6.92
N ARG A 120 4.19 10.16 7.84
CA ARG A 120 4.68 8.79 7.64
C ARG A 120 3.51 7.82 7.47
N SER A 121 3.82 6.58 7.09
CA SER A 121 2.84 5.50 7.05
C SER A 121 2.14 5.35 8.41
N VAL A 122 0.83 5.10 8.39
CA VAL A 122 0.03 4.82 9.59
C VAL A 122 0.55 3.61 10.37
N LEU A 123 1.27 2.68 9.72
CA LEU A 123 1.92 1.54 10.37
C LEU A 123 2.93 1.99 11.44
N VAL A 124 3.65 3.09 11.18
CA VAL A 124 4.64 3.66 12.12
C VAL A 124 3.95 4.28 13.33
N ASP A 125 2.89 5.07 13.10
CA ASP A 125 2.15 5.79 14.15
C ASP A 125 1.30 4.84 15.02
N SER A 126 0.69 3.82 14.40
CA SER A 126 -0.20 2.87 15.08
C SER A 126 0.54 1.72 15.75
N LYS A 127 1.79 1.43 15.35
CA LYS A 127 2.55 0.22 15.76
C LYS A 127 1.76 -1.07 15.51
N ALA A 128 0.99 -1.07 14.42
CA ALA A 128 0.30 -2.27 13.96
C ALA A 128 1.29 -3.25 13.33
N ASP A 129 1.01 -4.54 13.48
CA ASP A 129 1.87 -5.61 12.98
C ASP A 129 1.68 -5.81 11.46
N VAL A 130 0.43 -5.67 10.99
CA VAL A 130 0.09 -5.74 9.57
C VAL A 130 -1.11 -4.85 9.24
N LEU A 131 -1.07 -4.27 8.04
CA LEU A 131 -2.15 -3.49 7.44
C LEU A 131 -2.71 -4.24 6.25
N ILE A 132 -4.04 -4.37 6.16
CA ILE A 132 -4.71 -4.95 5.00
C ILE A 132 -5.45 -3.85 4.23
N PHE A 133 -5.27 -3.80 2.92
CA PHE A 133 -5.84 -2.76 2.06
C PHE A 133 -6.51 -3.32 0.80
N GLY A 134 -7.39 -2.51 0.21
CA GLY A 134 -8.17 -2.89 -0.97
C GLY A 134 -9.30 -3.88 -0.64
N ASN A 135 -9.60 -4.80 -1.57
CA ASN A 135 -10.58 -5.87 -1.37
C ASN A 135 -9.98 -6.94 -0.46
N ALA A 136 -10.10 -6.70 0.83
CA ALA A 136 -9.35 -7.35 1.89
C ALA A 136 -9.88 -8.73 2.30
N GLU A 137 -11.04 -9.17 1.82
CA GLU A 137 -11.72 -10.39 2.29
C GLU A 137 -10.83 -11.62 2.17
N ARG A 138 -10.19 -11.80 1.00
CA ARG A 138 -9.29 -12.94 0.75
C ARG A 138 -8.05 -12.89 1.64
N ALA A 139 -7.41 -11.73 1.71
CA ALA A 139 -6.20 -11.51 2.51
C ALA A 139 -6.48 -11.69 4.01
N LEU A 140 -7.63 -11.21 4.48
CA LEU A 140 -8.07 -11.34 5.87
C LEU A 140 -8.31 -12.80 6.24
N VAL A 141 -9.04 -13.55 5.40
CA VAL A 141 -9.31 -14.98 5.63
C VAL A 141 -8.00 -15.76 5.65
N GLU A 142 -7.10 -15.52 4.70
CA GLU A 142 -5.80 -16.18 4.63
C GLU A 142 -4.94 -15.88 5.86
N LEU A 143 -4.82 -14.61 6.25
CA LEU A 143 -4.09 -14.18 7.43
C LEU A 143 -4.65 -14.84 8.70
N THR A 144 -5.97 -14.86 8.86
CA THR A 144 -6.64 -15.42 10.04
C THR A 144 -6.39 -16.90 10.18
N HIS A 145 -6.50 -17.66 9.09
CA HIS A 145 -6.19 -19.10 9.08
C HIS A 145 -4.74 -19.40 9.42
N ARG A 146 -3.79 -18.60 8.92
CA ARG A 146 -2.36 -18.79 9.22
C ARG A 146 -2.04 -18.49 10.68
N ILE A 147 -2.56 -17.40 11.23
CA ILE A 147 -2.42 -17.10 12.67
C ILE A 147 -3.07 -18.21 13.52
N ALA A 148 -4.24 -18.71 13.12
CA ALA A 148 -4.91 -19.81 13.81
C ALA A 148 -4.14 -21.13 13.78
N LYS A 149 -3.31 -21.36 12.74
CA LYS A 149 -2.36 -22.48 12.66
C LYS A 149 -1.10 -22.28 13.50
N GLY A 150 -0.96 -21.14 14.17
CA GLY A 150 0.19 -20.82 15.02
C GLY A 150 1.33 -20.10 14.32
N GLU A 151 1.15 -19.67 13.08
CA GLU A 151 2.15 -18.84 12.40
C GLU A 151 2.20 -17.44 13.03
N LYS A 152 3.41 -16.94 13.28
CA LYS A 152 3.58 -15.60 13.85
C LYS A 152 3.23 -14.56 12.79
N VAL A 153 2.49 -13.52 13.19
CA VAL A 153 2.12 -12.40 12.29
C VAL A 153 3.34 -11.77 11.61
N SER A 154 4.48 -11.72 12.29
CA SER A 154 5.74 -11.18 11.76
C SER A 154 6.35 -12.02 10.64
N GLU A 155 5.95 -13.28 10.49
CA GLU A 155 6.46 -14.21 9.47
C GLU A 155 5.54 -14.25 8.24
N ILE A 156 4.29 -13.78 8.36
CA ILE A 156 3.29 -13.76 7.29
C ILE A 156 3.48 -12.51 6.43
N GLN A 157 4.29 -12.61 5.38
CA GLN A 157 4.75 -11.46 4.59
C GLN A 157 4.58 -11.60 3.08
N ASP A 158 3.86 -12.63 2.67
CA ASP A 158 3.65 -13.06 1.29
C ASP A 158 2.17 -12.94 0.86
N ILE A 159 1.29 -12.46 1.76
CA ILE A 159 -0.12 -12.21 1.45
C ILE A 159 -0.27 -10.93 0.63
N ARG A 160 -0.88 -11.05 -0.55
CA ARG A 160 -1.21 -9.89 -1.40
C ARG A 160 -2.23 -8.97 -0.73
N GLY A 161 -2.08 -7.66 -0.93
CA GLY A 161 -2.97 -6.66 -0.31
C GLY A 161 -2.63 -6.39 1.16
N THR A 162 -1.42 -6.74 1.60
CA THR A 162 -0.91 -6.42 2.93
C THR A 162 0.28 -5.45 2.88
N ALA A 163 0.44 -4.65 3.92
CA ALA A 163 1.60 -3.80 4.15
C ALA A 163 2.09 -4.00 5.59
N PHE A 164 3.40 -4.03 5.77
CA PHE A 164 4.05 -4.27 7.06
C PHE A 164 5.40 -3.57 7.11
N LEU A 165 5.92 -3.33 8.31
CA LEU A 165 7.25 -2.75 8.50
C LEU A 165 8.31 -3.85 8.45
N ARG A 166 9.39 -3.59 7.73
CA ARG A 166 10.51 -4.52 7.55
C ARG A 166 11.81 -3.73 7.45
N LYS A 167 12.90 -4.33 7.94
CA LYS A 167 14.23 -3.71 7.94
C LYS A 167 14.92 -3.81 6.57
N ASN A 168 14.87 -4.99 5.95
CA ASN A 168 15.60 -5.29 4.71
C ASN A 168 14.69 -6.00 3.71
N ILE A 169 14.89 -5.70 2.43
CA ILE A 169 14.24 -6.42 1.32
C ILE A 169 14.57 -7.92 1.43
N PRO A 170 13.61 -8.84 1.20
CA PRO A 170 13.87 -10.28 1.29
C PRO A 170 14.92 -10.74 0.28
N GLU A 171 15.64 -11.81 0.62
CA GLU A 171 16.63 -12.40 -0.28
C GLU A 171 15.98 -12.88 -1.59
N GLY A 172 16.71 -12.73 -2.70
CA GLY A 172 16.23 -13.10 -4.03
C GLY A 172 15.24 -12.12 -4.67
N TRP A 173 14.95 -10.98 -4.03
CA TRP A 173 14.18 -9.89 -4.63
C TRP A 173 15.11 -8.87 -5.30
N SER A 174 14.69 -8.38 -6.47
CA SER A 174 15.39 -7.28 -7.15
C SER A 174 14.68 -5.95 -6.92
N GLU A 175 15.46 -4.93 -6.57
CA GLU A 175 14.97 -3.57 -6.33
C GLU A 175 14.99 -2.75 -7.62
N ILE A 176 13.87 -2.06 -7.90
CA ILE A 176 13.74 -1.07 -8.97
C ILE A 176 13.64 0.31 -8.30
N GLU A 177 14.62 1.17 -8.53
CA GLU A 177 14.62 2.50 -7.94
C GLU A 177 13.70 3.45 -8.72
N SER A 178 12.60 3.87 -8.10
CA SER A 178 11.72 4.93 -8.61
C SER A 178 11.99 6.25 -7.89
N THR A 179 13.26 6.64 -7.82
CA THR A 179 13.70 7.89 -7.17
C THR A 179 14.10 8.96 -8.18
N ARG A 180 14.10 8.64 -9.48
CA ARG A 180 14.45 9.57 -10.54
C ARG A 180 13.17 10.01 -11.25
N LEU A 181 13.03 11.33 -11.39
CA LEU A 181 11.96 11.91 -12.18
C LEU A 181 12.21 11.59 -13.66
N ASP A 182 11.17 11.10 -14.32
CA ASP A 182 11.15 11.00 -15.78
C ASP A 182 11.29 12.41 -16.35
N ARG A 183 12.38 12.66 -17.09
CA ARG A 183 12.51 13.89 -17.86
C ARG A 183 11.64 13.73 -19.10
N PRO A 184 10.71 14.66 -19.41
CA PRO A 184 9.98 14.64 -20.67
C PRO A 184 10.97 14.52 -21.83
N GLY A 185 10.93 13.38 -22.51
CA GLY A 185 11.73 13.12 -23.69
C GLY A 185 11.09 13.72 -24.93
N VAL A 186 11.79 13.61 -26.06
CA VAL A 186 11.17 13.85 -27.36
C VAL A 186 10.06 12.82 -27.55
N ILE A 187 8.83 13.29 -27.79
CA ILE A 187 7.71 12.41 -28.13
C ILE A 187 8.02 11.83 -29.51
N GLU A 188 8.26 10.51 -29.58
CA GLU A 188 8.34 9.83 -30.86
C GLU A 188 7.01 10.05 -31.59
N GLN A 189 7.09 10.67 -32.77
CA GLN A 189 5.90 10.87 -33.57
C GLN A 189 5.34 9.48 -33.92
N PRO A 190 4.03 9.25 -33.71
CA PRO A 190 3.41 8.01 -34.13
C PRO A 190 3.77 7.74 -35.59
N ILE A 191 4.35 6.57 -35.87
CA ILE A 191 4.59 6.15 -37.25
C ILE A 191 3.20 5.95 -37.86
N ASP A 192 2.85 6.78 -38.84
CA ASP A 192 1.63 6.57 -39.61
C ASP A 192 1.82 5.34 -40.49
N LEU A 193 1.11 4.24 -40.17
CA LEU A 193 1.16 2.99 -40.92
C LEU A 193 0.62 3.12 -42.36
N TYR A 194 -0.10 4.20 -42.67
CA TYR A 194 -0.67 4.48 -43.98
C TYR A 194 0.08 5.58 -44.74
N GLU A 195 1.14 6.13 -44.17
CA GLU A 195 2.05 7.02 -44.89
C GLU A 195 2.78 6.19 -45.95
N MET A 196 2.19 6.12 -47.15
CA MET A 196 2.88 5.62 -48.33
C MET A 196 4.09 6.52 -48.54
N LYS A 197 5.28 6.04 -48.21
CA LYS A 197 6.54 6.65 -48.64
C LYS A 197 6.70 6.54 -50.15
N MET A 198 5.87 7.27 -50.88
CA MET A 198 6.03 7.55 -52.31
C MET A 198 7.24 8.48 -52.42
N GLY A 199 8.45 7.91 -52.52
CA GLY A 199 9.65 8.68 -52.89
C GLY A 199 10.85 8.61 -51.94
N LYS A 200 11.15 7.45 -51.32
CA LYS A 200 12.57 7.09 -51.11
C LYS A 200 12.86 5.80 -51.86
N SER A 201 13.44 5.96 -53.03
CA SER A 201 13.97 4.93 -53.93
C SER A 201 15.20 4.20 -53.37
N ASP A 202 15.33 4.06 -52.05
CA ASP A 202 16.47 3.35 -51.42
C ASP A 202 16.01 2.15 -50.57
N ALA A 203 14.81 1.63 -50.84
CA ALA A 203 14.42 0.29 -50.42
C ALA A 203 14.71 -0.72 -51.54
N SER A 204 15.92 -0.66 -52.12
CA SER A 204 16.48 -1.85 -52.74
C SER A 204 17.16 -2.64 -51.62
N CYS A 205 16.66 -3.85 -51.36
CA CYS A 205 17.48 -4.87 -50.72
C CYS A 205 18.56 -5.31 -51.72
N ALA A 206 19.48 -4.40 -52.05
CA ALA A 206 20.75 -4.79 -52.63
C ALA A 206 21.55 -5.41 -51.48
N THR A 207 21.62 -6.73 -51.48
CA THR A 207 22.53 -7.46 -50.60
C THR A 207 23.92 -7.23 -51.19
N ASP A 208 24.54 -6.09 -50.89
CA ASP A 208 25.97 -5.93 -51.14
C ASP A 208 26.69 -6.89 -50.21
N SER A 209 27.22 -7.95 -50.79
CA SER A 209 28.17 -8.88 -50.20
C SER A 209 29.52 -8.18 -49.96
N SER A 210 29.50 -7.05 -49.25
CA SER A 210 30.68 -6.45 -48.66
C SER A 210 30.84 -7.06 -47.27
N GLN A 211 31.66 -8.10 -47.19
CA GLN A 211 32.24 -8.52 -45.91
C GLN A 211 32.96 -7.31 -45.33
N SER A 212 32.33 -6.61 -44.40
CA SER A 212 33.00 -5.67 -43.52
C SER A 212 33.86 -6.51 -42.57
N SER A 213 35.12 -6.71 -42.94
CA SER A 213 36.12 -7.25 -42.03
C SER A 213 36.22 -6.31 -40.83
N LEU A 214 35.71 -6.77 -39.69
CA LEU A 214 35.93 -6.14 -38.40
C LEU A 214 37.46 -6.06 -38.18
N PRO A 215 38.00 -4.92 -37.73
CA PRO A 215 39.44 -4.79 -37.49
C PRO A 215 39.92 -5.84 -36.48
N GLU A 216 41.05 -6.50 -36.76
CA GLU A 216 41.70 -7.45 -35.84
C GLU A 216 41.99 -6.75 -34.51
N GLY A 217 41.26 -7.13 -33.46
CA GLY A 217 41.30 -6.50 -32.14
C GLY A 217 39.96 -5.97 -31.63
N ALA A 218 38.89 -6.05 -32.42
CA ALA A 218 37.54 -5.72 -31.94
C ALA A 218 37.10 -6.69 -30.83
N LYS A 219 37.15 -6.24 -29.57
CA LYS A 219 36.55 -6.95 -28.44
C LYS A 219 35.03 -6.83 -28.55
N THR A 220 34.37 -7.92 -28.93
CA THR A 220 32.92 -8.05 -28.86
C THR A 220 32.48 -7.83 -27.42
N ILE A 221 31.80 -6.71 -27.15
CA ILE A 221 31.14 -6.49 -25.86
C ILE A 221 29.87 -7.35 -25.90
N GLU A 222 29.92 -8.53 -25.29
CA GLU A 222 28.71 -9.31 -25.04
C GLU A 222 27.88 -8.58 -23.99
N PHE A 223 26.81 -7.93 -24.45
CA PHE A 223 25.78 -7.43 -23.55
C PHE A 223 25.01 -8.64 -23.02
N ILE A 224 25.48 -9.22 -21.92
CA ILE A 224 24.70 -10.15 -21.11
C ILE A 224 23.56 -9.33 -20.49
N ARG A 225 22.45 -9.20 -21.23
CA ARG A 225 21.21 -8.69 -20.67
C ARG A 225 20.84 -9.64 -19.54
N LYS A 226 20.99 -9.19 -18.29
CA LYS A 226 20.46 -9.94 -17.14
C LYS A 226 19.03 -10.37 -17.48
N PRO A 227 18.68 -11.66 -17.35
CA PRO A 227 17.31 -12.09 -17.60
C PRO A 227 16.39 -11.20 -16.77
N LYS A 228 15.30 -10.70 -17.36
CA LYS A 228 14.33 -9.87 -16.65
C LYS A 228 13.93 -10.65 -15.40
N ALA A 229 14.28 -10.12 -14.22
CA ALA A 229 13.92 -10.75 -12.96
C ALA A 229 12.40 -10.98 -12.94
N ASP A 230 11.97 -12.09 -12.35
CA ASP A 230 10.55 -12.42 -12.20
C ASP A 230 9.84 -11.24 -11.52
N ARG A 231 8.80 -10.69 -12.16
CA ARG A 231 8.03 -9.55 -11.64
C ARG A 231 7.48 -9.82 -10.24
N ALA A 232 7.17 -11.09 -9.92
CA ALA A 232 6.70 -11.47 -8.59
C ALA A 232 7.76 -11.27 -7.49
N LYS A 233 9.05 -11.20 -7.86
CA LYS A 233 10.20 -10.95 -6.97
C LYS A 233 10.83 -9.58 -7.22
N GLN A 234 10.07 -8.63 -7.76
CA GLN A 234 10.49 -7.25 -7.93
C GLN A 234 9.82 -6.35 -6.90
N VAL A 235 10.61 -5.45 -6.32
CA VAL A 235 10.12 -4.39 -5.45
C VAL A 235 10.48 -3.03 -6.03
N VAL A 236 9.51 -2.11 -6.07
CA VAL A 236 9.74 -0.73 -6.51
C VAL A 236 10.00 0.12 -5.27
N ARG A 237 11.19 0.73 -5.19
CA ARG A 237 11.53 1.68 -4.14
C ARG A 237 10.96 3.06 -4.47
N LEU A 238 10.03 3.50 -3.64
CA LEU A 238 9.52 4.87 -3.62
C LEU A 238 10.56 5.82 -3.01
N PRO A 239 10.49 7.12 -3.33
CA PRO A 239 11.25 8.14 -2.62
C PRO A 239 11.02 8.06 -1.10
N ALA A 240 12.09 8.24 -0.33
CA ALA A 240 12.05 8.15 1.13
C ALA A 240 11.13 9.22 1.75
N TYR A 241 10.59 8.94 2.94
CA TYR A 241 9.72 9.87 3.66
C TYR A 241 10.34 11.27 3.80
N GLU A 242 11.62 11.34 4.18
CA GLU A 242 12.34 12.60 4.38
C GLU A 242 12.34 13.45 3.11
N VAL A 243 12.52 12.82 1.95
CA VAL A 243 12.52 13.50 0.64
C VAL A 243 11.12 13.99 0.28
N VAL A 244 10.11 13.10 0.34
CA VAL A 244 8.73 13.48 -0.03
C VAL A 244 8.11 14.49 0.92
N SER A 245 8.61 14.58 2.17
CA SER A 245 8.14 15.56 3.13
C SER A 245 8.62 16.98 2.84
N GLN A 246 9.73 17.11 2.09
CA GLN A 246 10.37 18.40 1.79
C GLN A 246 10.14 18.84 0.35
N ASP A 247 9.97 17.89 -0.58
CA ASP A 247 9.81 18.15 -2.01
C ASP A 247 8.43 17.69 -2.53
N PRO A 248 7.52 18.64 -2.86
CA PRO A 248 6.21 18.35 -3.44
C PRO A 248 6.27 17.60 -4.77
N VAL A 249 7.30 17.80 -5.58
CA VAL A 249 7.47 17.13 -6.88
C VAL A 249 7.79 15.66 -6.66
N MET A 250 8.66 15.36 -5.70
CA MET A 250 8.96 13.98 -5.31
C MET A 250 7.77 13.29 -4.66
N TYR A 251 6.96 14.02 -3.88
CA TYR A 251 5.68 13.51 -3.38
C TYR A 251 4.72 13.15 -4.53
N ALA A 252 4.55 14.04 -5.51
CA ALA A 252 3.70 13.78 -6.68
C ALA A 252 4.20 12.56 -7.48
N HIS A 253 5.52 12.42 -7.65
CA HIS A 253 6.12 11.24 -8.28
C HIS A 253 5.83 9.95 -7.50
N ALA A 254 6.06 9.95 -6.18
CA ALA A 254 5.76 8.80 -5.32
C ALA A 254 4.27 8.41 -5.39
N SER A 255 3.38 9.40 -5.37
CA SER A 255 1.94 9.20 -5.52
C SER A 255 1.60 8.59 -6.88
N ARG A 256 2.18 9.09 -7.98
CA ARG A 256 1.98 8.51 -9.31
C ARG A 256 2.39 7.03 -9.36
N VAL A 257 3.57 6.70 -8.84
CA VAL A 257 4.08 5.32 -8.82
C VAL A 257 3.17 4.40 -7.98
N LEU A 258 2.70 4.88 -6.83
CA LEU A 258 1.73 4.15 -6.00
C LEU A 258 0.47 3.78 -6.79
N HIS A 259 -0.06 4.71 -7.60
CA HIS A 259 -1.28 4.47 -8.38
C HIS A 259 -1.03 3.59 -9.61
N LEU A 260 0.15 3.68 -10.23
CA LEU A 260 0.55 2.79 -11.33
C LEU A 260 0.67 1.33 -10.88
N GLU A 261 1.18 1.11 -9.67
CA GLU A 261 1.41 -0.21 -9.09
C GLU A 261 0.22 -0.68 -8.22
N ALA A 262 -1.02 -0.25 -8.55
CA ALA A 262 -2.24 -0.63 -7.82
C ALA A 262 -3.02 -1.79 -8.46
N ASN A 263 -2.78 -2.10 -9.74
CA ASN A 263 -3.56 -3.13 -10.44
C ASN A 263 -3.08 -4.56 -10.07
N PRO A 264 -3.96 -5.42 -9.54
CA PRO A 264 -3.59 -6.77 -9.09
C PRO A 264 -2.88 -7.65 -10.12
N GLY A 265 -3.13 -7.42 -11.41
CA GLY A 265 -2.57 -8.23 -12.50
C GLY A 265 -1.12 -7.89 -12.85
N ASN A 266 -0.64 -6.68 -12.54
CA ASN A 266 0.69 -6.22 -12.93
C ASN A 266 1.48 -5.50 -11.83
N ALA A 267 0.85 -5.22 -10.69
CA ALA A 267 1.43 -4.53 -9.55
C ALA A 267 2.62 -5.30 -8.96
N ARG A 268 3.68 -4.56 -8.69
CA ARG A 268 4.84 -5.00 -7.92
C ARG A 268 4.68 -4.66 -6.44
N ALA A 269 5.51 -5.30 -5.61
CA ALA A 269 5.64 -4.85 -4.23
C ALA A 269 6.23 -3.45 -4.20
N LEU A 270 5.78 -2.61 -3.26
CA LEU A 270 6.32 -1.27 -3.05
C LEU A 270 7.10 -1.26 -1.73
N VAL A 271 8.23 -0.55 -1.72
CA VAL A 271 8.98 -0.25 -0.51
C VAL A 271 9.20 1.25 -0.39
N GLN A 272 9.03 1.78 0.80
CA GLN A 272 9.40 3.15 1.14
C GLN A 272 10.31 3.11 2.36
N ARG A 273 11.37 3.92 2.31
CA ARG A 273 12.29 4.12 3.44
C ARG A 273 11.83 5.31 4.27
#